data_AF-C6E2X7-F1
#
_entry.id   AF-C6E2X7-F1
#
_cell.length_a   1.000
_cell.length_b   1.000
_cell.length_c   1.000
_cell.angle_alpha   90.00
_cell.angle_beta   90.00
_cell.angle_gamma   90.00
#
_symmetry.space_group_name_H-M   'P 1'
#
loop_
_entity.id
_entity.type
_entity.pdbx_description
1 polymer ?
#
loop_
_entity_poly.entity_id
_entity_poly.type
_entity_poly.pdbx_seq_one_letter_code
_entity_poly.pdbx_strand_id
1 'polypeptide(L)'
;MKIICPNCHHRHRGHTPQSTITPFSLVCARCSTEFLVNWKIRLAGKTDDTVVVCSWCAAKQQDSDRCQCCGRPFYDYARCRQTPRRAPKISRKRRDENAVQTQRASQEVPETRRVRGRVPSAARWKICILALTAIAVLGFALSSFWHKNSEQQYLTNYVIALYGIRSGLELSGRTCSDIAADWRKDLDAGREVSNEISRKESEDLATVKREIDLVMSKVKPAPEKFGGIGAKLQEMYDIYLEVHTLANMPFGTPKSIMSTVDGSKTGFRLKVQELKQSMPAQLSEEVRKSAVKYDLSFLQ
;
A
#
# COMPACT_ATOMS: atom_id res chain seq x y z
N MET A 1 -2.81 18.36 13.71
CA MET A 1 -1.51 18.03 14.35
C MET A 1 -0.47 19.10 14.06
N LYS A 2 0.51 19.32 14.96
CA LYS A 2 1.74 20.09 14.66
C LYS A 2 2.81 19.08 14.20
N ILE A 3 3.16 19.08 12.93
CA ILE A 3 4.25 18.23 12.43
C ILE A 3 5.53 19.04 12.50
N ILE A 4 6.55 18.55 13.21
CA ILE A 4 7.82 19.27 13.41
C ILE A 4 8.84 18.72 12.42
N CYS A 5 9.41 19.60 11.60
CA CYS A 5 10.50 19.23 10.72
C CYS A 5 11.72 18.76 11.53
N PRO A 6 12.32 17.59 11.25
CA PRO A 6 13.47 17.08 11.99
C PRO A 6 14.74 17.92 11.82
N ASN A 7 14.91 18.56 10.65
CA ASN A 7 16.14 19.29 10.36
C ASN A 7 16.17 20.71 10.96
N CYS A 8 15.05 21.45 10.93
CA CYS A 8 15.01 22.85 11.36
C CYS A 8 13.95 23.18 12.41
N HIS A 9 13.31 22.16 12.98
CA HIS A 9 12.24 22.24 13.98
C HIS A 9 11.05 23.13 13.57
N HIS A 10 10.92 23.43 12.28
CA HIS A 10 9.81 24.24 11.78
C HIS A 10 8.49 23.49 11.93
N ARG A 11 7.47 24.18 12.45
CA ARG A 11 6.15 23.62 12.73
C ARG A 11 5.25 23.76 11.51
N HIS A 12 4.86 22.65 10.94
CA HIS A 12 3.86 22.57 9.88
C HIS A 12 2.46 22.52 10.48
N ARG A 13 1.56 23.37 9.97
CA ARG A 13 0.11 23.21 10.09
C ARG A 13 -0.40 22.77 8.71
N GLY A 14 -0.80 21.51 8.59
CA GLY A 14 -1.31 20.94 7.35
C GLY A 14 -2.54 20.09 7.59
N HIS A 15 -3.41 20.02 6.58
CA HIS A 15 -4.54 19.10 6.57
C HIS A 15 -4.01 17.67 6.51
N THR A 16 -4.45 16.83 7.45
CA THR A 16 -3.99 15.44 7.55
C THR A 16 -4.92 14.60 6.69
N PRO A 17 -4.43 13.81 5.72
CA PRO A 17 -5.31 12.88 5.02
C PRO A 17 -5.95 11.93 6.03
N GLN A 18 -7.21 11.55 5.81
CA GLN A 18 -7.83 10.43 6.51
C GLN A 18 -7.24 9.12 5.99
N SER A 19 -7.10 8.14 6.89
CA SER A 19 -6.53 6.79 6.77
C SER A 19 -5.79 6.43 5.48
N THR A 20 -4.45 6.33 5.54
CA THR A 20 -3.71 5.53 4.54
C THR A 20 -2.67 4.65 5.25
N ILE A 21 -2.63 3.35 4.93
CA ILE A 21 -1.56 2.43 5.38
C ILE A 21 -0.18 2.87 4.85
N THR A 22 -0.17 3.69 3.80
CA THR A 22 1.05 4.23 3.22
C THR A 22 1.53 5.49 3.96
N PRO A 23 2.82 5.56 4.34
CA PRO A 23 3.42 6.79 4.83
C PRO A 23 3.43 7.84 3.72
N PHE A 24 3.21 9.10 4.08
CA PHE A 24 3.27 10.20 3.12
C PHE A 24 4.54 11.04 3.35
N SER A 25 5.06 11.56 2.24
CA SER A 25 6.22 12.43 2.25
C SER A 25 5.79 13.88 2.47
N LEU A 26 6.51 14.60 3.33
CA LEU A 26 6.30 16.01 3.59
C LEU A 26 7.61 16.78 3.37
N VAL A 27 7.54 17.88 2.62
CA VAL A 27 8.70 18.75 2.38
C VAL A 27 8.63 19.94 3.33
N CYS A 28 9.72 20.17 4.07
CA CYS A 28 9.79 21.30 4.97
C CYS A 28 9.79 22.64 4.20
N ALA A 29 8.85 23.54 4.50
CA ALA A 29 8.76 24.85 3.86
C ALA A 29 9.97 25.74 4.18
N ARG A 30 10.62 25.53 5.33
CA ARG A 30 11.75 26.33 5.80
C ARG A 30 13.09 25.83 5.29
N CYS A 31 13.35 24.53 5.38
CA CYS A 31 14.67 23.96 5.03
C CYS A 31 14.65 23.03 3.81
N SER A 32 13.50 22.89 3.13
CA SER A 32 13.32 22.02 1.96
C SER A 32 13.70 20.55 2.19
N THR A 33 13.83 20.12 3.44
CA THR A 33 14.07 18.72 3.77
C THR A 33 12.79 17.93 3.57
N GLU A 34 12.86 16.93 2.72
CA GLU A 34 11.80 15.93 2.55
C GLU A 34 11.92 14.89 3.67
N PHE A 35 10.83 14.66 4.39
CA PHE A 35 10.76 13.67 5.46
C PHE A 35 9.47 12.89 5.40
N LEU A 36 9.54 11.60 5.72
CA LEU A 36 8.39 10.72 5.75
C LEU A 36 7.66 10.84 7.08
N VAL A 37 6.33 10.87 7.02
CA VAL A 37 5.47 10.82 8.19
C VAL A 37 4.83 9.43 8.21
N ASN A 38 5.34 8.57 9.09
CA ASN A 38 4.73 7.28 9.39
C ASN A 38 3.43 7.51 10.17
N TRP A 39 2.41 6.70 9.87
CA TRP A 39 1.05 7.04 10.25
C TRP A 39 0.80 6.94 11.75
N LYS A 40 0.04 7.92 12.22
CA LYS A 40 -0.69 7.96 13.48
C LYS A 40 -2.15 7.68 13.14
N ILE A 41 -2.68 6.49 13.46
CA ILE A 41 -4.10 6.21 13.20
C ILE A 41 -4.90 7.00 14.24
N ARG A 42 -5.45 8.15 13.83
CA ARG A 42 -6.36 8.95 14.67
C ARG A 42 -7.76 8.42 14.50
N LEU A 43 -8.31 7.90 15.58
CA LEU A 43 -9.69 7.47 15.65
C LEU A 43 -10.52 8.65 16.10
N ALA A 44 -11.52 9.07 15.30
CA ALA A 44 -12.44 10.12 15.70
C ALA A 44 -13.13 9.73 17.02
N GLY A 45 -13.05 10.61 18.03
CA GLY A 45 -13.86 10.53 19.24
C GLY A 45 -15.15 11.34 19.07
N LYS A 46 -16.21 10.99 19.83
CA LYS A 46 -17.44 11.80 19.92
C LYS A 46 -17.22 13.10 20.72
N THR A 47 -16.27 13.08 21.63
CA THR A 47 -15.69 14.22 22.36
C THR A 47 -14.30 14.44 21.77
N ASP A 48 -13.77 15.68 21.79
CA ASP A 48 -12.52 16.13 21.15
C ASP A 48 -11.22 15.33 21.46
N ASP A 49 -11.31 14.21 22.16
CA ASP A 49 -10.24 13.26 22.44
C ASP A 49 -9.93 12.40 21.21
N THR A 50 -9.00 12.88 20.37
CA THR A 50 -8.42 12.05 19.32
C THR A 50 -7.59 10.92 19.94
N VAL A 51 -8.13 9.70 19.95
CA VAL A 51 -7.40 8.49 20.34
C VAL A 51 -6.48 8.08 19.19
N VAL A 52 -5.24 7.79 19.52
CA VAL A 52 -4.20 7.41 18.58
C VAL A 52 -3.88 5.94 18.75
N VAL A 53 -3.93 5.17 17.67
CA VAL A 53 -3.41 3.80 17.64
C VAL A 53 -2.03 3.82 17.00
N CYS A 54 -1.09 3.14 17.64
CA CYS A 54 0.24 3.05 17.09
C CYS A 54 0.38 2.04 15.96
N SER A 55 0.93 2.47 14.83
CA SER A 55 1.23 1.60 13.68
C SER A 55 2.27 0.51 13.95
N TRP A 56 3.07 0.64 15.01
CA TRP A 56 4.09 -0.34 15.41
C TRP A 56 3.59 -1.29 16.48
N CYS A 57 3.04 -0.68 17.53
CA CYS A 57 2.72 -1.34 18.78
C CYS A 57 1.22 -1.47 18.97
N ALA A 58 0.35 -1.09 18.02
CA ALA A 58 -1.12 -1.09 18.11
C ALA A 58 -1.73 -0.54 19.42
N ALA A 59 -0.96 0.13 20.28
CA ALA A 59 -1.43 0.65 21.56
C ALA A 59 -2.22 1.94 21.32
N LYS A 60 -3.44 1.96 21.84
CA LYS A 60 -4.28 3.15 21.96
C LYS A 60 -3.66 4.08 22.99
N GLN A 61 -3.53 5.35 22.64
CA GLN A 61 -2.93 6.36 23.50
C GLN A 61 -3.43 7.75 23.12
N GLN A 62 -3.15 8.73 23.97
CA GLN A 62 -3.37 10.13 23.63
C GLN A 62 -2.42 10.61 22.53
N ASP A 63 -2.73 11.75 21.94
CA ASP A 63 -1.97 12.38 20.85
C ASP A 63 -0.53 12.74 21.29
N SER A 64 0.42 11.80 21.17
CA SER A 64 1.85 11.98 21.52
C SER A 64 2.79 11.84 20.31
N ASP A 65 4.02 12.35 20.38
CA ASP A 65 5.02 12.21 19.30
C ASP A 65 5.68 10.81 19.26
N ARG A 66 5.47 9.99 20.31
CA ARG A 66 5.99 8.62 20.44
C ARG A 66 4.93 7.67 21.01
N CYS A 67 5.00 6.38 20.66
CA CYS A 67 4.19 5.35 21.32
C CYS A 67 4.62 5.25 22.78
N GLN A 68 3.72 5.53 23.72
CA GLN A 68 3.95 5.41 25.16
C GLN A 68 4.19 3.96 25.60
N CYS A 69 3.70 2.98 24.85
CA CYS A 69 3.87 1.56 25.12
C CYS A 69 5.22 1.00 24.63
N CYS A 70 5.66 1.31 23.41
CA CYS A 70 6.90 0.76 22.83
C CYS A 70 8.04 1.77 22.68
N GLY A 71 7.83 3.03 23.07
CA GLY A 71 8.81 4.11 22.97
C GLY A 71 9.14 4.57 21.55
N ARG A 72 8.63 3.93 20.49
CA ARG A 72 8.96 4.30 19.12
C ARG A 72 8.33 5.64 18.74
N PRO A 73 9.10 6.56 18.12
CA PRO A 73 8.51 7.78 17.58
C PRO A 73 7.48 7.44 16.49
N PHE A 74 6.38 8.19 16.44
CA PHE A 74 5.41 8.06 15.34
C PHE A 74 5.96 8.55 14.01
N TYR A 75 7.02 9.35 14.07
CA TYR A 75 7.77 9.82 12.94
C TYR A 75 9.06 9.00 12.85
N ASP A 76 9.20 8.18 11.82
CA ASP A 76 10.49 7.57 11.51
C ASP A 76 11.17 8.40 10.43
N TYR A 77 12.40 8.82 10.70
CA TYR A 77 13.11 9.79 9.89
C TYR A 77 14.06 9.07 8.95
N ALA A 78 13.54 8.66 7.80
CA ALA A 78 14.40 8.41 6.66
C ALA A 78 14.89 9.74 6.08
N ARG A 79 16.21 9.93 5.97
CA ARG A 79 16.75 11.02 5.13
C ARG A 79 16.45 10.70 3.66
N CYS A 80 15.28 11.11 3.17
CA CYS A 80 15.07 11.24 1.74
C CYS A 80 15.96 12.40 1.24
N ARG A 81 16.66 12.16 0.14
CA ARG A 81 17.66 13.07 -0.44
C ARG A 81 17.18 14.52 -0.39
N GLN A 82 18.10 15.45 -0.12
CA GLN A 82 17.86 16.88 -0.39
C GLN A 82 17.52 17.02 -1.88
N THR A 83 16.25 17.22 -2.21
CA THR A 83 15.89 17.61 -3.57
C THR A 83 16.37 19.05 -3.75
N PRO A 84 17.33 19.34 -4.65
CA PRO A 84 17.68 20.72 -4.95
C PRO A 84 16.42 21.44 -5.41
N ARG A 85 16.15 22.59 -4.78
CA ARG A 85 15.03 23.48 -5.03
C ARG A 85 14.99 23.79 -6.54
N ARG A 86 14.17 23.09 -7.33
CA ARG A 86 13.92 23.51 -8.71
C ARG A 86 13.13 24.81 -8.61
N ALA A 87 13.81 25.92 -8.86
CA ALA A 87 13.18 27.24 -8.94
C ALA A 87 11.97 27.17 -9.87
N PRO A 88 10.81 27.73 -9.50
CA PRO A 88 9.66 27.77 -10.38
C PRO A 88 10.07 28.55 -11.64
N LYS A 89 10.11 27.87 -12.79
CA LYS A 89 10.26 28.54 -14.08
C LYS A 89 9.00 29.39 -14.28
N ILE A 90 9.16 30.69 -14.07
CA ILE A 90 8.19 31.72 -14.46
C ILE A 90 8.05 31.60 -15.99
N SER A 91 7.00 30.93 -16.47
CA SER A 91 6.64 30.96 -17.89
C SER A 91 5.95 32.30 -18.17
N ARG A 92 6.73 33.26 -18.65
CA ARG A 92 6.25 34.56 -19.12
C ARG A 92 6.24 34.57 -20.66
N LYS A 93 5.17 35.16 -21.22
CA LYS A 93 4.79 35.40 -22.64
C LYS A 93 3.85 34.31 -23.19
N ARG A 94 2.55 34.53 -23.46
CA ARG A 94 1.74 35.67 -24.00
C ARG A 94 2.03 35.95 -25.49
N ARG A 95 0.92 35.96 -26.27
CA ARG A 95 0.70 36.37 -27.68
C ARG A 95 1.06 35.34 -28.76
N ASP A 96 0.29 35.11 -29.83
CA ASP A 96 -0.90 35.79 -30.38
C ASP A 96 -1.74 34.81 -31.23
N GLU A 97 -2.95 35.27 -31.53
CA GLU A 97 -3.98 34.74 -32.42
C GLU A 97 -3.48 34.27 -33.81
N ASN A 98 -4.14 33.26 -34.39
CA ASN A 98 -5.01 33.51 -35.54
C ASN A 98 -5.83 32.27 -35.93
N ALA A 99 -7.13 32.51 -36.07
CA ALA A 99 -8.10 31.66 -36.71
C ALA A 99 -7.87 31.67 -38.23
N VAL A 100 -8.04 30.51 -38.88
CA VAL A 100 -8.47 30.44 -40.28
C VAL A 100 -9.43 29.28 -40.44
N GLN A 101 -10.72 29.63 -40.51
CA GLN A 101 -11.73 28.85 -41.21
C GLN A 101 -11.35 28.76 -42.70
N THR A 102 -11.52 27.60 -43.31
CA THR A 102 -11.81 27.54 -44.75
C THR A 102 -12.74 26.37 -45.02
N GLN A 103 -14.01 26.71 -45.29
CA GLN A 103 -14.97 25.86 -45.98
C GLN A 103 -14.47 25.58 -47.40
N ARG A 104 -14.74 24.38 -47.92
CA ARG A 104 -15.27 24.25 -49.28
C ARG A 104 -16.06 22.95 -49.44
N ALA A 105 -17.19 23.13 -50.12
CA ALA A 105 -18.27 22.19 -50.32
C ALA A 105 -18.01 21.23 -51.49
N SER A 106 -18.82 20.16 -51.46
CA SER A 106 -19.34 19.35 -52.56
C SER A 106 -18.38 18.70 -53.54
N GLN A 107 -18.35 17.37 -53.53
CA GLN A 107 -18.39 16.64 -54.78
C GLN A 107 -19.09 15.29 -54.64
N GLU A 108 -19.93 15.02 -55.62
CA GLU A 108 -20.84 13.90 -55.79
C GLU A 108 -20.13 12.54 -55.91
N VAL A 109 -20.88 11.49 -55.60
CA VAL A 109 -20.64 10.07 -55.86
C VAL A 109 -21.55 9.67 -57.03
N PRO A 110 -21.34 8.57 -57.79
CA PRO A 110 -20.15 7.77 -58.13
C PRO A 110 -19.95 7.59 -59.66
N GLU A 111 -18.79 7.09 -60.09
CA GLU A 111 -18.79 6.24 -61.29
C GLU A 111 -17.76 5.09 -61.22
N THR A 112 -18.30 3.89 -61.37
CA THR A 112 -17.62 2.61 -61.42
C THR A 112 -16.64 2.52 -62.59
N ARG A 113 -15.36 2.21 -62.36
CA ARG A 113 -14.58 1.49 -63.38
C ARG A 113 -13.35 0.74 -62.87
N ARG A 114 -13.50 -0.58 -62.94
CA ARG A 114 -12.50 -1.63 -63.26
C ARG A 114 -11.28 -1.75 -62.34
N VAL A 115 -11.37 -2.77 -61.51
CA VAL A 115 -10.25 -3.58 -61.00
C VAL A 115 -9.28 -3.89 -62.14
N ARG A 116 -8.09 -3.29 -62.12
CA ARG A 116 -6.88 -3.84 -62.75
C ARG A 116 -5.96 -4.27 -61.63
N GLY A 117 -5.79 -5.58 -61.48
CA GLY A 117 -4.82 -6.18 -60.57
C GLY A 117 -3.44 -5.62 -60.85
N ARG A 118 -2.92 -4.81 -59.91
CA ARG A 118 -1.49 -4.44 -59.87
C ARG A 118 -0.81 -5.45 -58.96
N VAL A 119 0.03 -6.28 -59.57
CA VAL A 119 1.05 -7.06 -58.87
C VAL A 119 1.83 -6.10 -57.96
N PRO A 120 1.95 -6.36 -56.66
CA PRO A 120 2.65 -5.45 -55.76
C PRO A 120 4.12 -5.41 -56.15
N SER A 121 4.63 -4.23 -56.49
CA SER A 121 6.05 -4.08 -56.82
C SER A 121 6.90 -4.50 -55.62
N ALA A 122 8.04 -5.15 -55.87
CA ALA A 122 8.95 -5.66 -54.84
C ALA A 122 9.36 -4.58 -53.80
N ALA A 123 9.27 -3.29 -54.17
CA ALA A 123 9.50 -2.16 -53.27
C ALA A 123 8.40 -2.02 -52.19
N ARG A 124 7.13 -2.30 -52.51
CA ARG A 124 6.02 -2.25 -51.54
C ARG A 124 6.11 -3.37 -50.51
N TRP A 125 6.58 -4.54 -50.90
CA TRP A 125 6.82 -5.66 -49.98
C TRP A 125 7.94 -5.36 -48.98
N LYS A 126 9.04 -4.72 -49.43
CA LYS A 126 10.12 -4.28 -48.53
C LYS A 126 9.64 -3.25 -47.51
N ILE A 127 8.80 -2.29 -47.92
CA ILE A 127 8.22 -1.29 -47.01
C ILE A 127 7.27 -1.95 -45.99
N CYS A 128 6.43 -2.90 -46.42
CA CYS A 128 5.55 -3.64 -45.51
C CYS A 128 6.33 -4.49 -44.49
N ILE A 129 7.40 -5.17 -44.91
CA ILE A 129 8.25 -5.96 -44.00
C ILE A 129 8.97 -5.05 -42.99
N LEU A 130 9.46 -3.89 -43.44
CA LEU A 130 10.16 -2.92 -42.58
C LEU A 130 9.20 -2.24 -41.57
N ALA A 131 7.96 -2.00 -41.97
CA ALA A 131 6.91 -1.53 -41.07
C ALA A 131 6.50 -2.60 -40.04
N LEU A 132 6.36 -3.87 -40.46
CA LEU A 132 6.05 -4.98 -39.57
C LEU A 132 7.17 -5.26 -38.56
N THR A 133 8.45 -5.18 -38.97
CA THR A 133 9.58 -5.32 -38.05
C THR A 133 9.69 -4.13 -37.10
N ALA A 134 9.43 -2.91 -37.55
CA ALA A 134 9.39 -1.74 -36.66
C ALA A 134 8.28 -1.85 -35.61
N ILE A 135 7.08 -2.32 -36.00
CA ILE A 135 5.97 -2.58 -35.07
C ILE A 135 6.30 -3.72 -34.09
N ALA A 136 6.94 -4.79 -34.57
CA ALA A 136 7.36 -5.90 -33.72
C ALA A 136 8.43 -5.47 -32.70
N VAL A 137 9.42 -4.67 -33.11
CA VAL A 137 10.49 -4.16 -32.23
C VAL A 137 9.92 -3.14 -31.23
N LEU A 138 9.03 -2.24 -31.66
CA LEU A 138 8.34 -1.31 -30.76
C LEU A 138 7.42 -2.06 -29.78
N GLY A 139 6.71 -3.09 -30.25
CA GLY A 139 5.87 -3.95 -29.43
C GLY A 139 6.68 -4.73 -28.38
N PHE A 140 7.85 -5.26 -28.75
CA PHE A 140 8.77 -5.95 -27.83
C PHE A 140 9.42 -4.99 -26.82
N ALA A 141 9.78 -3.78 -27.26
CA ALA A 141 10.35 -2.75 -26.38
C ALA A 141 9.32 -2.22 -25.37
N LEU A 142 8.07 -1.98 -25.82
CA LEU A 142 6.96 -1.58 -24.96
C LEU A 142 6.56 -2.71 -24.01
N SER A 143 6.44 -3.96 -24.48
CA SER A 143 6.13 -5.09 -23.60
C SER A 143 7.20 -5.27 -22.54
N SER A 144 8.49 -5.16 -22.88
CA SER A 144 9.60 -5.26 -21.92
C SER A 144 9.59 -4.14 -20.88
N PHE A 145 9.25 -2.91 -21.26
CA PHE A 145 9.16 -1.78 -20.34
C PHE A 145 7.96 -1.89 -19.39
N TRP A 146 6.80 -2.28 -19.92
CA TRP A 146 5.59 -2.55 -19.12
C TRP A 146 5.79 -3.74 -18.18
N HIS A 147 6.47 -4.79 -18.64
CA HIS A 147 6.74 -5.97 -17.84
C HIS A 147 7.65 -5.64 -16.65
N LYS A 148 8.76 -4.91 -16.87
CA LYS A 148 9.64 -4.46 -15.77
C LYS A 148 8.94 -3.55 -14.77
N ASN A 149 8.06 -2.66 -15.24
CA ASN A 149 7.30 -1.79 -14.35
C ASN A 149 6.25 -2.56 -13.53
N SER A 150 5.57 -3.54 -14.14
CA SER A 150 4.60 -4.40 -13.47
C SER A 150 5.24 -5.28 -12.39
N GLU A 151 6.45 -5.79 -12.63
CA GLU A 151 7.18 -6.59 -11.66
C GLU A 151 7.63 -5.76 -10.46
N GLN A 152 8.15 -4.56 -10.69
CA GLN A 152 8.54 -3.68 -9.61
C GLN A 152 7.33 -3.27 -8.76
N GLN A 153 6.20 -2.96 -9.41
CA GLN A 153 4.94 -2.68 -8.70
C GLN A 153 4.45 -3.89 -7.89
N TYR A 154 4.55 -5.10 -8.44
CA TYR A 154 4.24 -6.33 -7.71
C TYR A 154 5.10 -6.47 -6.46
N LEU A 155 6.42 -6.29 -6.57
CA LEU A 155 7.35 -6.38 -5.43
C LEU A 155 7.03 -5.34 -4.35
N THR A 156 6.79 -4.09 -4.74
CA THR A 156 6.40 -3.03 -3.79
C THR A 156 5.07 -3.37 -3.10
N ASN A 157 4.05 -3.78 -3.87
CA ASN A 157 2.75 -4.18 -3.31
C ASN A 157 2.85 -5.41 -2.40
N TYR A 158 3.72 -6.37 -2.74
CA TYR A 158 3.99 -7.54 -1.93
C TYR A 158 4.53 -7.14 -0.55
N VAL A 159 5.49 -6.22 -0.49
CA VAL A 159 6.05 -5.74 0.78
C VAL A 159 5.01 -4.96 1.59
N ILE A 160 4.18 -4.14 0.94
CA ILE A 160 3.08 -3.43 1.61
C ILE A 160 2.06 -4.43 2.18
N ALA A 161 1.68 -5.45 1.41
CA ALA A 161 0.77 -6.50 1.87
C ALA A 161 1.35 -7.24 3.08
N LEU A 162 2.62 -7.65 3.00
CA LEU A 162 3.31 -8.36 4.07
C LEU A 162 3.36 -7.55 5.37
N TYR A 163 3.65 -6.24 5.27
CA TYR A 163 3.58 -5.32 6.41
C TYR A 163 2.15 -5.16 6.95
N GLY A 164 1.16 -4.98 6.05
CA GLY A 164 -0.25 -4.83 6.40
C GLY A 164 -0.79 -6.06 7.14
N ILE A 165 -0.53 -7.26 6.61
CA ILE A 165 -0.91 -8.54 7.22
C ILE A 165 -0.32 -8.67 8.63
N ARG A 166 1.00 -8.43 8.80
CA ARG A 166 1.63 -8.48 10.13
C ARG A 166 0.97 -7.51 11.12
N SER A 167 0.78 -6.27 10.69
CA SER A 167 0.22 -5.22 11.54
C SER A 167 -1.24 -5.50 11.88
N GLY A 168 -2.01 -6.00 10.92
CA GLY A 168 -3.40 -6.43 11.11
C GLY A 168 -3.53 -7.64 12.02
N LEU A 169 -2.61 -8.60 11.93
CA LEU A 169 -2.55 -9.76 12.82
C LEU A 169 -2.27 -9.35 14.27
N GLU A 170 -1.31 -8.43 14.48
CA GLU A 170 -1.03 -7.91 15.83
C GLU A 170 -2.18 -7.09 16.40
N LEU A 171 -2.83 -6.25 15.58
CA LEU A 171 -4.00 -5.48 16.01
C LEU A 171 -5.15 -6.41 16.40
N SER A 172 -5.50 -7.36 15.53
CA SER A 172 -6.60 -8.30 15.78
C SER A 172 -6.30 -9.19 17.00
N GLY A 173 -5.06 -9.65 17.15
CA GLY A 173 -4.64 -10.44 18.30
C GLY A 173 -4.72 -9.67 19.63
N ARG A 174 -4.47 -8.35 19.62
CA ARG A 174 -4.69 -7.50 20.81
C ARG A 174 -6.16 -7.35 21.14
N THR A 175 -6.99 -7.10 20.13
CA THR A 175 -8.44 -7.07 20.34
C THR A 175 -8.95 -8.38 20.94
N CYS A 176 -8.49 -9.53 20.44
CA CYS A 176 -8.79 -10.83 21.07
C CYS A 176 -8.30 -10.92 22.52
N SER A 177 -7.11 -10.40 22.83
CA SER A 177 -6.56 -10.40 24.19
C SER A 177 -7.37 -9.51 25.13
N ASP A 178 -7.82 -8.35 24.67
CA ASP A 178 -8.63 -7.41 25.45
C ASP A 178 -10.01 -8.05 25.74
N ILE A 179 -10.65 -8.63 24.71
CA ILE A 179 -11.90 -9.39 24.86
C ILE A 179 -11.73 -10.55 25.87
N ALA A 180 -10.70 -11.36 25.71
CA ALA A 180 -10.45 -12.50 26.60
C ALA A 180 -10.19 -12.06 28.05
N ALA A 181 -9.53 -10.93 28.25
CA ALA A 181 -9.28 -10.36 29.57
C ALA A 181 -10.58 -9.85 30.22
N ASP A 182 -11.43 -9.17 29.46
CA ASP A 182 -12.70 -8.65 29.96
C ASP A 182 -13.70 -9.77 30.24
N TRP A 183 -13.77 -10.79 29.37
CA TRP A 183 -14.54 -12.01 29.64
C TRP A 183 -14.11 -12.70 30.92
N ARG A 184 -12.79 -12.81 31.17
CA ARG A 184 -12.29 -13.40 32.42
C ARG A 184 -12.74 -12.59 33.64
N LYS A 185 -12.66 -11.25 33.58
CA LYS A 185 -13.13 -10.39 34.68
C LYS A 185 -14.64 -10.53 34.93
N ASP A 186 -15.44 -10.67 33.88
CA ASP A 186 -16.89 -10.84 33.99
C ASP A 186 -17.25 -12.21 34.55
N LEU A 187 -16.58 -13.27 34.10
CA LEU A 187 -16.70 -14.62 34.65
C LEU A 187 -16.33 -14.68 36.13
N ASP A 188 -15.19 -14.10 36.51
CA ASP A 188 -14.71 -14.06 37.90
C ASP A 188 -15.66 -13.27 38.82
N ALA A 189 -16.38 -12.29 38.25
CA ALA A 189 -17.37 -11.50 38.96
C ALA A 189 -18.81 -12.05 38.88
N GLY A 190 -19.02 -13.21 38.23
CA GLY A 190 -20.34 -13.80 38.04
C GLY A 190 -21.30 -12.98 37.18
N ARG A 191 -20.79 -12.07 36.34
CA ARG A 191 -21.59 -11.27 35.41
C ARG A 191 -21.82 -12.01 34.09
N GLU A 192 -22.87 -11.63 33.39
CA GLU A 192 -23.11 -12.08 32.02
C GLU A 192 -21.99 -11.56 31.12
N VAL A 193 -21.39 -12.46 30.34
CA VAL A 193 -20.27 -12.13 29.44
C VAL A 193 -20.82 -11.50 28.17
N SER A 194 -20.42 -10.26 27.89
CA SER A 194 -20.71 -9.64 26.59
C SER A 194 -19.69 -10.09 25.55
N ASN A 195 -20.17 -10.67 24.45
CA ASN A 195 -19.33 -11.06 23.31
C ASN A 195 -19.19 -9.93 22.28
N GLU A 196 -19.79 -8.76 22.54
CA GLU A 196 -19.79 -7.65 21.60
C GLU A 196 -18.54 -6.79 21.75
N ILE A 197 -17.78 -6.67 20.67
CA ILE A 197 -16.74 -5.65 20.55
C ILE A 197 -17.37 -4.28 20.41
N SER A 198 -16.63 -3.24 20.85
CA SER A 198 -17.13 -1.89 20.65
C SER A 198 -17.27 -1.60 19.14
N ARG A 199 -18.33 -0.87 18.77
CA ARG A 199 -18.55 -0.45 17.37
C ARG A 199 -17.32 0.22 16.76
N LYS A 200 -16.59 1.00 17.56
CA LYS A 200 -15.36 1.68 17.16
C LYS A 200 -14.25 0.70 16.81
N GLU A 201 -14.03 -0.33 17.63
CA GLU A 201 -13.04 -1.37 17.34
C GLU A 201 -13.39 -2.18 16.10
N SER A 202 -14.69 -2.47 15.90
CA SER A 202 -15.15 -3.13 14.69
C SER A 202 -14.88 -2.29 13.43
N GLU A 203 -15.16 -0.99 13.48
CA GLU A 203 -14.89 -0.05 12.37
C GLU A 203 -13.38 0.06 12.07
N ASP A 204 -12.54 0.06 13.10
CA ASP A 204 -11.07 0.08 12.96
C ASP A 204 -10.54 -1.18 12.30
N LEU A 205 -10.98 -2.34 12.80
CA LEU A 205 -10.62 -3.64 12.24
C LEU A 205 -11.08 -3.75 10.78
N ALA A 206 -12.30 -3.33 10.47
CA ALA A 206 -12.85 -3.33 9.12
C ALA A 206 -12.05 -2.41 8.17
N THR A 207 -11.60 -1.26 8.65
CA THR A 207 -10.76 -0.32 7.89
C THR A 207 -9.42 -0.96 7.55
N VAL A 208 -8.74 -1.55 8.55
CA VAL A 208 -7.47 -2.25 8.33
C VAL A 208 -7.63 -3.40 7.35
N LYS A 209 -8.70 -4.20 7.48
CA LYS A 209 -9.00 -5.28 6.54
C LYS A 209 -9.17 -4.76 5.12
N ARG A 210 -9.98 -3.72 4.91
CA ARG A 210 -10.24 -3.16 3.59
C ARG A 210 -8.96 -2.72 2.88
N GLU A 211 -8.06 -2.09 3.61
CA GLU A 211 -6.77 -1.65 3.07
C GLU A 211 -5.87 -2.83 2.71
N ILE A 212 -5.81 -3.86 3.57
CA ILE A 212 -5.06 -5.09 3.27
C ILE A 212 -5.65 -5.79 2.04
N ASP A 213 -6.98 -5.94 1.96
CA ASP A 213 -7.68 -6.54 0.83
C ASP A 213 -7.37 -5.81 -0.48
N LEU A 214 -7.36 -4.47 -0.45
CA LEU A 214 -7.04 -3.62 -1.59
C LEU A 214 -5.59 -3.77 -2.04
N VAL A 215 -4.65 -4.01 -1.12
CA VAL A 215 -3.27 -4.29 -1.50
C VAL A 215 -3.15 -5.72 -2.02
N MET A 216 -3.78 -6.70 -1.38
CA MET A 216 -3.80 -8.10 -1.84
C MET A 216 -4.40 -8.26 -3.24
N SER A 217 -5.42 -7.46 -3.59
CA SER A 217 -5.98 -7.45 -4.94
C SER A 217 -5.01 -6.91 -5.99
N LYS A 218 -4.01 -6.11 -5.60
CA LYS A 218 -2.95 -5.60 -6.49
C LYS A 218 -1.76 -6.54 -6.62
N VAL A 219 -1.67 -7.54 -5.74
CA VAL A 219 -0.68 -8.62 -5.82
C VAL A 219 -1.24 -9.79 -6.67
N LYS A 220 -2.54 -9.82 -6.95
CA LYS A 220 -3.17 -10.77 -7.89
C LYS A 220 -3.40 -10.12 -9.26
N PRO A 221 -3.02 -10.74 -10.39
CA PRO A 221 -2.30 -12.02 -10.51
C PRO A 221 -0.79 -11.88 -10.23
N ALA A 222 -0.20 -12.91 -9.63
CA ALA A 222 1.24 -12.97 -9.44
C ALA A 222 1.95 -13.26 -10.77
N PRO A 223 3.03 -12.53 -11.13
CA PRO A 223 3.88 -12.92 -12.25
C PRO A 223 4.39 -14.36 -12.06
N GLU A 224 4.49 -15.15 -13.14
CA GLU A 224 4.81 -16.58 -13.07
C GLU A 224 6.04 -16.88 -12.20
N LYS A 225 7.10 -16.08 -12.35
CA LYS A 225 8.35 -16.20 -11.57
C LYS A 225 8.20 -15.98 -10.06
N PHE A 226 7.08 -15.42 -9.62
CA PHE A 226 6.76 -15.13 -8.22
C PHE A 226 5.58 -15.96 -7.69
N GLY A 227 5.07 -16.94 -8.45
CA GLY A 227 3.92 -17.75 -8.02
C GLY A 227 4.11 -18.40 -6.64
N GLY A 228 5.29 -18.96 -6.38
CA GLY A 228 5.60 -19.62 -5.10
C GLY A 228 5.59 -18.67 -3.90
N ILE A 229 6.11 -17.45 -4.03
CA ILE A 229 6.04 -16.45 -2.96
C ILE A 229 4.64 -15.84 -2.83
N GLY A 230 3.91 -15.71 -3.94
CA GLY A 230 2.52 -15.26 -3.95
C GLY A 230 1.61 -16.19 -3.13
N ALA A 231 1.80 -17.52 -3.27
CA ALA A 231 1.09 -18.51 -2.46
C ALA A 231 1.40 -18.35 -0.96
N LYS A 232 2.67 -18.16 -0.59
CA LYS A 232 3.05 -17.93 0.82
C LYS A 232 2.42 -16.65 1.40
N LEU A 233 2.38 -15.57 0.61
CA LEU A 233 1.70 -14.34 1.04
C LEU A 233 0.20 -14.56 1.25
N GLN A 234 -0.43 -15.37 0.40
CA GLN A 234 -1.83 -15.74 0.56
C GLN A 234 -2.05 -16.54 1.87
N GLU A 235 -1.21 -17.54 2.14
CA GLU A 235 -1.28 -18.30 3.41
C GLU A 235 -1.14 -17.39 4.64
N MET A 236 -0.22 -16.41 4.59
CA MET A 236 -0.07 -15.42 5.66
C MET A 236 -1.31 -14.53 5.82
N TYR A 237 -1.94 -14.15 4.71
CA TYR A 237 -3.19 -13.38 4.72
C TYR A 237 -4.35 -14.21 5.28
N ASP A 238 -4.43 -15.50 4.98
CA ASP A 238 -5.45 -16.39 5.52
C ASP A 238 -5.31 -16.56 7.04
N ILE A 239 -4.08 -16.68 7.57
CA ILE A 239 -3.79 -16.66 9.02
C ILE A 239 -4.28 -15.35 9.66
N TYR A 240 -4.04 -14.21 8.99
CA TYR A 240 -4.57 -12.93 9.45
C TYR A 240 -6.11 -12.91 9.48
N LEU A 241 -6.76 -13.41 8.43
CA LEU A 241 -8.22 -13.45 8.34
C LEU A 241 -8.84 -14.30 9.45
N GLU A 242 -8.21 -15.39 9.85
CA GLU A 242 -8.65 -16.22 10.97
C GLU A 242 -8.72 -15.40 12.27
N VAL A 243 -7.62 -14.73 12.62
CA VAL A 243 -7.55 -13.91 13.84
C VAL A 243 -8.47 -12.68 13.74
N HIS A 244 -8.57 -12.07 12.58
CA HIS A 244 -9.47 -10.95 12.34
C HIS A 244 -10.95 -11.35 12.52
N THR A 245 -11.33 -12.53 12.03
CA THR A 245 -12.68 -13.08 12.18
C THR A 245 -12.97 -13.36 13.65
N LEU A 246 -12.02 -13.99 14.35
CA LEU A 246 -12.11 -14.24 15.79
C LEU A 246 -12.24 -12.95 16.60
N ALA A 247 -11.55 -11.88 16.19
CA ALA A 247 -11.64 -10.58 16.85
C ALA A 247 -13.01 -9.90 16.67
N ASN A 248 -13.68 -10.08 15.53
CA ASN A 248 -15.00 -9.51 15.28
C ASN A 248 -16.14 -10.36 15.83
N MET A 249 -15.96 -11.68 15.86
CA MET A 249 -16.94 -12.65 16.33
C MET A 249 -16.23 -13.64 17.26
N PRO A 250 -15.93 -13.25 18.50
CA PRO A 250 -15.25 -14.13 19.45
C PRO A 250 -16.12 -15.33 19.78
N PHE A 251 -15.53 -16.53 19.76
CA PHE A 251 -16.19 -17.79 20.09
C PHE A 251 -15.33 -18.66 21.00
N GLY A 252 -15.98 -19.52 21.78
CA GLY A 252 -15.32 -20.43 22.71
C GLY A 252 -15.05 -19.82 24.09
N THR A 253 -13.92 -20.16 24.69
CA THR A 253 -13.49 -19.67 26.02
C THR A 253 -12.33 -18.67 25.88
N PRO A 254 -12.08 -17.81 26.88
CA PRO A 254 -10.92 -16.91 26.88
C PRO A 254 -9.59 -17.64 26.61
N LYS A 255 -9.44 -18.86 27.16
CA LYS A 255 -8.26 -19.69 26.97
C LYS A 255 -8.14 -20.20 25.52
N SER A 256 -9.25 -20.62 24.89
CA SER A 256 -9.22 -21.08 23.51
C SER A 256 -8.97 -19.94 22.53
N ILE A 257 -9.55 -18.76 22.77
CA ILE A 257 -9.30 -17.54 21.96
C ILE A 257 -7.80 -17.24 21.93
N MET A 258 -7.16 -17.17 23.11
CA MET A 258 -5.73 -16.90 23.20
C MET A 258 -4.88 -18.01 22.56
N SER A 259 -5.27 -19.28 22.74
CA SER A 259 -4.59 -20.40 22.08
C SER A 259 -4.63 -20.29 20.55
N THR A 260 -5.76 -19.87 19.97
CA THR A 260 -5.88 -19.66 18.52
C THR A 260 -5.02 -18.49 18.06
N VAL A 261 -4.98 -17.39 18.81
CA VAL A 261 -4.13 -16.22 18.51
C VAL A 261 -2.65 -16.61 18.54
N ASP A 262 -2.20 -17.31 19.58
CA ASP A 262 -0.80 -17.72 19.73
C ASP A 262 -0.37 -18.76 18.68
N GLY A 263 -1.28 -19.68 18.34
CA GLY A 263 -1.13 -20.61 17.23
C GLY A 263 -0.97 -19.88 15.89
N SER A 264 -1.84 -18.91 15.61
CA SER A 264 -1.80 -18.09 14.40
C SER A 264 -0.52 -17.25 14.31
N LYS A 265 -0.09 -16.62 15.41
CA LYS A 265 1.20 -15.90 15.47
C LYS A 265 2.37 -16.84 15.19
N THR A 266 2.34 -18.04 15.74
CA THR A 266 3.37 -19.05 15.49
C THR A 266 3.37 -19.51 14.03
N GLY A 267 2.20 -19.79 13.45
CA GLY A 267 2.05 -20.09 12.03
C GLY A 267 2.59 -18.98 11.14
N PHE A 268 2.26 -17.71 11.44
CA PHE A 268 2.79 -16.57 10.71
C PHE A 268 4.32 -16.49 10.78
N ARG A 269 4.92 -16.68 11.96
CA ARG A 269 6.39 -16.69 12.10
C ARG A 269 7.05 -17.81 11.30
N LEU A 270 6.45 -19.00 11.26
CA LEU A 270 6.96 -20.11 10.45
C LEU A 270 6.93 -19.75 8.96
N LYS A 271 5.82 -19.18 8.48
CA LYS A 271 5.72 -18.71 7.09
C LYS A 271 6.73 -17.61 6.76
N VAL A 272 7.03 -16.74 7.72
CA VAL A 272 8.08 -15.72 7.57
C VAL A 272 9.45 -16.38 7.44
N GLN A 273 9.77 -17.41 8.23
CA GLN A 273 11.02 -18.15 8.11
C GLN A 273 11.14 -18.86 6.76
N GLU A 274 10.08 -19.54 6.31
CA GLU A 274 10.03 -20.18 5.00
C GLU A 274 10.22 -19.14 3.87
N LEU A 275 9.59 -17.97 4.01
CA LEU A 275 9.75 -16.87 3.05
C LEU A 275 11.21 -16.41 3.01
N LYS A 276 11.88 -16.22 4.14
CA LYS A 276 13.30 -15.83 4.19
C LYS A 276 14.19 -16.81 3.41
N GLN A 277 13.95 -18.12 3.56
CA GLN A 277 14.74 -19.16 2.91
C GLN A 277 14.52 -19.22 1.39
N SER A 278 13.33 -18.83 0.93
CA SER A 278 12.92 -18.91 -0.48
C SER A 278 12.81 -17.55 -1.18
N MET A 279 13.26 -16.48 -0.52
CA MET A 279 13.08 -15.12 -1.00
C MET A 279 13.96 -14.84 -2.23
N PRO A 280 13.39 -14.48 -3.39
CA PRO A 280 14.20 -14.09 -4.54
C PRO A 280 14.93 -12.78 -4.26
N ALA A 281 16.14 -12.62 -4.81
CA ALA A 281 17.00 -11.44 -4.58
C ALA A 281 16.30 -10.11 -4.88
N GLN A 282 15.40 -10.09 -5.88
CA GLN A 282 14.60 -8.93 -6.25
C GLN A 282 13.65 -8.50 -5.12
N LEU A 283 13.01 -9.46 -4.45
CA LEU A 283 12.15 -9.19 -3.31
C LEU A 283 12.98 -8.80 -2.08
N SER A 284 14.12 -9.45 -1.84
CA SER A 284 15.02 -9.09 -0.74
C SER A 284 15.51 -7.64 -0.84
N GLU A 285 15.88 -7.20 -2.05
CA GLU A 285 16.28 -5.80 -2.29
C GLU A 285 15.11 -4.83 -2.09
N GLU A 286 13.90 -5.19 -2.51
CA GLU A 286 12.70 -4.37 -2.28
C GLU A 286 12.34 -4.28 -0.80
N VAL A 287 12.48 -5.38 -0.04
CA VAL A 287 12.33 -5.42 1.43
C VAL A 287 13.36 -4.47 2.06
N ARG A 288 14.63 -4.55 1.65
CA ARG A 288 15.69 -3.67 2.18
C ARG A 288 15.41 -2.19 1.91
N LYS A 289 14.96 -1.84 0.70
CA LYS A 289 14.55 -0.46 0.35
C LYS A 289 13.35 0.00 1.17
N SER A 290 12.39 -0.90 1.36
CA SER A 290 11.12 -0.62 2.03
C SER A 290 11.22 -0.64 3.56
N ALA A 291 12.26 -1.24 4.13
CA ALA A 291 12.52 -1.25 5.58
C ALA A 291 12.78 0.16 6.15
N VAL A 292 13.10 1.12 5.29
CA VAL A 292 13.20 2.55 5.62
C VAL A 292 11.83 3.18 5.88
N LYS A 293 10.76 2.59 5.33
CA LYS A 293 9.38 3.09 5.41
C LYS A 293 8.51 2.25 6.35
N TYR A 294 8.69 0.94 6.35
CA TYR A 294 7.85 -0.02 7.06
C TYR A 294 8.65 -0.82 8.08
N ASP A 295 8.01 -1.27 9.17
CA ASP A 295 8.65 -2.15 10.14
C ASP A 295 8.80 -3.58 9.61
N LEU A 296 9.89 -3.80 8.89
CA LEU A 296 10.23 -5.10 8.32
C LEU A 296 11.24 -5.87 9.18
N SER A 297 11.40 -5.52 10.45
CA SER A 297 12.33 -6.18 11.39
C SER A 297 12.10 -7.69 11.55
N PHE A 298 10.85 -8.15 11.42
CA PHE A 298 10.53 -9.58 11.40
C PHE A 298 11.15 -10.36 10.24
N LEU A 299 11.54 -9.66 9.17
CA LEU A 299 12.23 -10.23 8.01
C LEU A 299 13.76 -10.22 8.15
N GLN A 300 14.30 -9.61 9.21
CA GLN A 300 15.74 -9.58 9.49
C GLN A 300 16.20 -10.77 10.33
#